data_AF-N8WE94-F1
#
_entry.id   AF-N8WE94-F1
#
_cell.length_a   1.000
_cell.length_b   1.000
_cell.length_c   1.000
_cell.angle_alpha   90.00
_cell.angle_beta   90.00
_cell.angle_gamma   90.00
#
_symmetry.space_group_name_H-M   'P 1'
#
loop_
_entity.id
_entity.type
_entity.pdbx_description
1 polymer ?
#
loop_
_entity_poly.entity_id
_entity_poly.type
_entity_poly.pdbx_seq_one_letter_code
_entity_poly.pdbx_strand_id
1 'polypeptide(L)'
;MKIRKIIMGLSLLLTTSHVYAERMAQCKKYWNEVAVQVKVLEDTKCPSSWEDSFNKDNKKIVKELGFNLKDKNWMSTETCNHILYKNKNYYIYWPYLKHNRTDLIMIYNDSNSFAYSREIDRAKLKKEGFRVEDSVDVNLSCAKSGNDRNIVSALNGYLFQETSIRNIFKYRVYDQFKE
;
A
#
# COMPACT_ATOMS: atom_id res chain seq x y z
N MET A 1 2.14 -39.50 48.33
CA MET A 1 2.73 -38.28 47.73
C MET A 1 2.35 -38.19 46.27
N LYS A 2 1.54 -37.20 45.87
CA LYS A 2 1.09 -37.00 44.48
C LYS A 2 2.11 -36.12 43.74
N ILE A 3 2.77 -36.68 42.72
CA ILE A 3 3.69 -35.96 41.84
C ILE A 3 2.87 -34.99 40.99
N ARG A 4 2.99 -33.69 41.24
CA ARG A 4 2.42 -32.65 40.38
C ARG A 4 3.34 -32.46 39.17
N LYS A 5 2.89 -32.93 38.00
CA LYS A 5 3.39 -32.49 36.70
C LYS A 5 2.95 -31.05 36.48
N ILE A 6 3.87 -30.10 36.57
CA ILE A 6 3.66 -28.75 36.04
C ILE A 6 4.46 -28.68 34.75
N ILE A 7 3.77 -28.94 33.64
CA ILE A 7 4.33 -28.78 32.31
C ILE A 7 4.46 -27.27 32.06
N MET A 8 5.69 -26.88 31.77
CA MET A 8 6.14 -25.57 31.33
C MET A 8 5.40 -25.21 30.05
N GLY A 9 4.41 -24.33 30.15
CA GLY A 9 3.63 -23.84 29.02
C GLY A 9 3.72 -22.34 28.93
N LEU A 10 4.86 -21.79 28.51
CA LEU A 10 4.95 -20.38 28.15
C LEU A 10 6.18 -20.09 27.27
N SER A 11 6.01 -20.15 25.95
CA SER A 11 6.90 -19.46 25.00
C SER A 11 6.34 -19.52 23.58
N LEU A 12 5.30 -18.72 23.30
CA LEU A 12 4.78 -18.48 21.96
C LEU A 12 4.18 -17.07 21.86
N LEU A 13 4.98 -16.04 22.17
CA LEU A 13 4.57 -14.63 22.00
C LEU A 13 5.66 -13.72 21.40
N LEU A 14 6.67 -14.27 20.71
CA LEU A 14 7.80 -13.47 20.17
C LEU A 14 7.88 -13.37 18.65
N THR A 15 6.94 -13.93 17.87
CA THR A 15 7.07 -13.98 16.40
C THR A 15 6.38 -12.84 15.64
N THR A 16 5.57 -12.00 16.28
CA THR A 16 4.77 -11.00 15.56
C THR A 16 5.53 -9.71 15.25
N SER A 17 6.43 -9.27 16.14
CA SER A 17 7.19 -8.02 15.99
C SER A 17 8.28 -8.12 14.90
N HIS A 18 8.93 -9.28 14.77
CA HIS A 18 9.94 -9.51 13.73
C HIS A 18 9.34 -9.42 12.33
N VAL A 19 8.17 -10.04 12.10
CA VAL A 19 7.50 -10.03 10.79
C VAL A 19 7.08 -8.62 10.38
N TYR A 20 6.61 -7.79 11.32
CA TYR A 20 6.26 -6.40 11.04
C TYR A 20 7.48 -5.56 10.67
N ALA A 21 8.57 -5.67 11.43
CA ALA A 21 9.81 -4.96 11.17
C ALA A 21 10.44 -5.34 9.81
N GLU A 22 10.40 -6.63 9.45
CA GLU A 22 10.86 -7.12 8.16
C GLU A 22 10.03 -6.58 6.99
N ARG A 23 8.71 -6.56 7.11
CA ARG A 23 7.81 -5.95 6.11
C ARG A 23 8.12 -4.47 5.92
N MET A 24 8.22 -3.70 7.00
CA MET A 24 8.54 -2.27 6.93
C MET A 24 9.93 -2.02 6.31
N ALA A 25 10.93 -2.83 6.67
CA ALA A 25 12.28 -2.74 6.10
C ALA A 25 12.28 -3.05 4.59
N GLN A 26 11.49 -4.02 4.14
CA GLN A 26 11.33 -4.32 2.73
C GLN A 26 10.68 -3.16 1.97
N CYS A 27 9.62 -2.55 2.52
CA CYS A 27 8.98 -1.40 1.88
C CYS A 27 9.91 -0.18 1.81
N LYS A 28 10.76 0.01 2.83
CA LYS A 28 11.82 1.01 2.79
C LYS A 28 12.81 0.78 1.64
N LYS A 29 13.17 -0.48 1.37
CA LYS A 29 14.03 -0.82 0.22
C LYS A 29 13.35 -0.43 -1.10
N TYR A 30 12.08 -0.78 -1.27
CA TYR A 30 11.30 -0.42 -2.47
C TYR A 30 11.13 1.10 -2.64
N TRP A 31 10.88 1.82 -1.54
CA TRP A 31 10.75 3.28 -1.59
C TRP A 31 12.06 3.96 -1.98
N ASN A 32 13.19 3.39 -1.58
CA ASN A 32 14.52 3.87 -1.93
C ASN A 32 14.99 3.42 -3.33
N GLU A 33 14.19 2.63 -4.07
CA GLU A 33 14.50 2.35 -5.47
C GLU A 33 14.43 3.63 -6.30
N VAL A 34 15.31 3.72 -7.31
CA VAL A 34 15.40 4.89 -8.19
C VAL A 34 14.04 5.14 -8.82
N ALA A 35 13.52 6.35 -8.61
CA ALA A 35 12.34 6.85 -9.30
C ALA A 35 12.71 7.26 -10.72
N VAL A 36 11.83 6.96 -11.67
CA VAL A 36 12.06 7.19 -13.09
C VAL A 36 11.04 8.18 -13.62
N GLN A 37 11.39 8.90 -14.69
CA GLN A 37 10.40 9.73 -15.38
C GLN A 37 9.41 8.82 -16.11
N VAL A 38 8.11 9.08 -15.93
CA VAL A 38 7.04 8.33 -16.57
C VAL A 38 6.23 9.27 -17.47
N LYS A 39 5.66 8.73 -18.55
CA LYS A 39 4.70 9.48 -19.36
C LYS A 39 3.30 9.22 -18.80
N VAL A 40 2.64 10.26 -18.31
CA VAL A 40 1.24 10.19 -17.90
C VAL A 40 0.37 10.25 -19.16
N LEU A 41 -0.62 9.36 -19.21
CA LEU A 41 -1.61 9.26 -20.28
C LEU A 41 -2.99 9.62 -19.74
N GLU A 42 -4.00 9.60 -20.60
CA GLU A 42 -5.38 9.84 -20.19
C GLU A 42 -5.84 8.77 -19.20
N ASP A 43 -6.51 9.19 -18.13
CA ASP A 43 -7.08 8.28 -17.14
C ASP A 43 -8.04 7.29 -17.81
N THR A 44 -8.02 6.05 -17.32
CA THR A 44 -8.84 4.98 -17.88
C THR A 44 -9.78 4.39 -16.83
N LYS A 45 -10.88 3.78 -17.28
CA LYS A 45 -11.74 3.01 -16.38
C LYS A 45 -11.00 1.75 -15.93
N CYS A 46 -11.07 1.45 -14.65
CA CYS A 46 -10.50 0.23 -14.12
C CYS A 46 -11.45 -0.46 -13.15
N PRO A 47 -11.43 -1.81 -13.08
CA PRO A 47 -12.19 -2.54 -12.10
C PRO A 47 -11.84 -2.11 -10.68
N SER A 48 -12.87 -1.89 -9.86
CA SER A 48 -12.66 -1.72 -8.43
C SER A 48 -12.17 -3.01 -7.77
N SER A 49 -11.47 -2.92 -6.64
CA SER A 49 -10.88 -4.11 -6.00
C SER A 49 -11.88 -5.19 -5.60
N TRP A 50 -13.14 -4.83 -5.36
CA TRP A 50 -14.21 -5.78 -5.02
C TRP A 50 -14.84 -6.47 -6.24
N GLU A 51 -14.45 -6.10 -7.46
CA GLU A 51 -14.99 -6.69 -8.68
C GLU A 51 -14.29 -8.01 -9.07
N ASP A 52 -15.04 -8.91 -9.69
CA ASP A 52 -14.51 -10.19 -10.17
C ASP A 52 -13.48 -10.03 -11.28
N SER A 53 -13.60 -8.96 -12.07
CA SER A 53 -12.66 -8.52 -13.11
C SER A 53 -11.33 -8.00 -12.56
N PHE A 54 -11.20 -7.75 -11.25
CA PHE A 54 -9.93 -7.32 -10.67
C PHE A 54 -8.87 -8.43 -10.79
N ASN A 55 -7.73 -8.09 -11.39
CA ASN A 55 -6.68 -9.04 -11.77
C ASN A 55 -6.26 -9.95 -10.61
N LYS A 56 -5.98 -11.23 -10.89
CA LYS A 56 -5.56 -12.23 -9.88
C LYS A 56 -4.33 -11.80 -9.08
N ASP A 57 -3.34 -11.19 -9.72
CA ASP A 57 -2.14 -10.67 -9.06
C ASP A 57 -2.47 -9.48 -8.15
N ASN A 58 -3.38 -8.60 -8.58
CA ASN A 58 -3.87 -7.52 -7.74
C ASN A 58 -4.60 -8.09 -6.51
N LYS A 59 -5.52 -9.05 -6.70
CA LYS A 59 -6.23 -9.74 -5.61
C LYS A 59 -5.27 -10.42 -4.64
N LYS A 60 -4.19 -11.02 -5.14
CA LYS A 60 -3.15 -11.65 -4.32
C LYS A 60 -2.47 -10.63 -3.43
N ILE A 61 -2.02 -9.49 -3.98
CA ILE A 61 -1.39 -8.41 -3.22
C ILE A 61 -2.31 -7.86 -2.13
N VAL A 62 -3.57 -7.59 -2.45
CA VAL A 62 -4.51 -7.05 -1.47
C VAL A 62 -4.71 -8.02 -0.30
N LYS A 63 -4.79 -9.33 -0.57
CA LYS A 63 -4.87 -10.37 0.47
C LYS A 63 -3.58 -10.46 1.30
N GLU A 64 -2.41 -10.38 0.67
CA GLU A 64 -1.11 -10.42 1.37
C GLU A 64 -0.90 -9.22 2.31
N LEU A 65 -1.47 -8.07 1.93
CA LEU A 65 -1.55 -6.86 2.75
C LEU A 65 -2.61 -6.94 3.85
N GLY A 66 -3.37 -8.04 3.94
CA GLY A 66 -4.35 -8.28 5.00
C GLY A 66 -5.69 -7.59 4.78
N PHE A 67 -5.94 -7.06 3.59
CA PHE A 67 -7.17 -6.34 3.30
C PHE A 67 -8.32 -7.26 2.86
N ASN A 68 -9.50 -6.93 3.35
CA ASN A 68 -10.73 -7.55 2.89
C ASN A 68 -11.23 -6.84 1.62
N LEU A 69 -11.10 -7.53 0.48
CA LEU A 69 -11.60 -7.06 -0.83
C LEU A 69 -13.11 -6.81 -0.86
N LYS A 70 -13.89 -7.37 0.08
CA LYS A 70 -15.34 -7.18 0.17
C LYS A 70 -15.76 -6.12 1.19
N ASP A 71 -14.81 -5.39 1.77
CA ASP A 71 -15.11 -4.30 2.69
C ASP A 71 -15.79 -3.14 1.93
N LYS A 72 -17.05 -2.86 2.29
CA LYS A 72 -17.85 -1.80 1.65
C LYS A 72 -17.36 -0.39 1.99
N ASN A 73 -16.39 -0.26 2.89
CA ASN A 73 -15.81 1.02 3.28
C ASN A 73 -14.68 1.48 2.35
N TRP A 74 -14.27 0.66 1.38
CA TRP A 74 -13.34 1.09 0.34
C TRP A 74 -14.00 2.15 -0.55
N MET A 75 -13.30 3.25 -0.71
CA MET A 75 -13.63 4.34 -1.63
C MET A 75 -12.65 4.28 -2.80
N SER A 76 -13.17 4.40 -4.01
CA SER A 76 -12.42 4.33 -5.28
C SER A 76 -13.10 5.27 -6.29
N THR A 77 -12.33 5.81 -7.23
CA THR A 77 -12.85 6.72 -8.26
C THR A 77 -13.38 6.00 -9.51
N GLU A 78 -13.35 4.66 -9.54
CA GLU A 78 -13.65 3.83 -10.74
C GLU A 78 -12.75 4.15 -11.96
N THR A 79 -11.74 5.00 -11.74
CA THR A 79 -10.73 5.43 -12.70
C THR A 79 -9.34 5.10 -12.14
N CYS A 80 -8.44 4.75 -13.04
CA CYS A 80 -7.04 4.53 -12.74
C CYS A 80 -6.20 5.50 -13.56
N ASN A 81 -5.13 6.01 -12.96
CA ASN A 81 -4.15 6.78 -13.71
C ASN A 81 -3.38 5.84 -14.63
N HIS A 82 -3.27 6.19 -15.89
CA HIS A 82 -2.58 5.40 -16.90
C HIS A 82 -1.21 6.02 -17.16
N ILE A 83 -0.15 5.24 -17.03
CA ILE A 83 1.21 5.68 -17.32
C ILE A 83 1.90 4.74 -18.31
N LEU A 84 2.87 5.29 -19.04
CA LEU A 84 3.75 4.57 -19.94
C LEU A 84 5.20 4.72 -19.48
N TYR A 85 5.90 3.59 -19.34
CA TYR A 85 7.34 3.57 -19.07
C TYR A 85 8.00 2.42 -19.84
N LYS A 86 9.08 2.71 -20.58
CA LYS A 86 9.80 1.73 -21.43
C LYS A 86 8.87 0.87 -22.29
N ASN A 87 7.93 1.52 -23.00
CA ASN A 87 6.94 0.87 -23.86
C ASN A 87 5.99 -0.11 -23.15
N LYS A 88 5.87 -0.02 -21.81
CA LYS A 88 4.91 -0.79 -21.02
C LYS A 88 3.86 0.14 -20.41
N ASN A 89 2.60 -0.25 -20.58
CA ASN A 89 1.48 0.39 -19.92
C ASN A 89 1.39 -0.09 -18.46
N TYR A 90 1.15 0.85 -17.56
CA TYR A 90 0.82 0.57 -16.18
C TYR A 90 -0.41 1.38 -15.77
N TYR A 91 -1.20 0.82 -14.86
CA TYR A 91 -2.37 1.44 -14.29
C TYR A 91 -2.17 1.61 -12.80
N ILE A 92 -2.54 2.78 -12.28
CA ILE A 92 -2.40 3.10 -10.88
C ILE A 92 -3.80 3.22 -10.28
N TYR A 93 -4.06 2.35 -9.32
CA TYR A 93 -5.30 2.25 -8.57
C TYR A 93 -5.06 2.69 -7.13
N TRP A 94 -5.80 3.70 -6.67
CA TRP A 94 -5.57 4.31 -5.37
C TRP A 94 -6.84 4.40 -4.52
N PRO A 95 -7.37 3.27 -4.02
CA PRO A 95 -8.49 3.29 -3.11
C PRO A 95 -8.06 3.64 -1.68
N TYR A 96 -9.01 4.09 -0.88
CA TYR A 96 -8.82 4.31 0.56
C TYR A 96 -10.02 3.87 1.37
N LEU A 97 -9.80 3.45 2.61
CA LEU A 97 -10.86 3.11 3.56
C LEU A 97 -11.41 4.39 4.20
N LYS A 98 -12.74 4.58 4.11
CA LYS A 98 -13.44 5.80 4.55
C LYS A 98 -13.16 6.18 6.01
N HIS A 99 -13.11 5.20 6.90
CA HIS A 99 -13.08 5.45 8.36
C HIS A 99 -11.68 5.54 8.94
N ASN A 100 -10.78 4.66 8.54
CA ASN A 100 -9.43 4.64 9.10
C ASN A 100 -8.41 5.42 8.24
N ARG A 101 -8.80 5.87 7.04
CA ARG A 101 -7.97 6.56 6.05
C ARG A 101 -6.74 5.75 5.61
N THR A 102 -6.81 4.43 5.77
CA THR A 102 -5.81 3.54 5.19
C THR A 102 -5.94 3.59 3.68
N ASP A 103 -4.86 3.90 2.98
CA ASP A 103 -4.85 3.88 1.52
C ASP A 103 -3.98 2.76 0.97
N LEU A 104 -4.32 2.34 -0.25
CA LEU A 104 -3.59 1.37 -1.03
C LEU A 104 -3.20 2.06 -2.33
N ILE A 105 -1.91 2.26 -2.55
CA ILE A 105 -1.37 2.83 -3.78
C ILE A 105 -0.84 1.68 -4.61
N MET A 106 -1.61 1.21 -5.58
CA MET A 106 -1.28 0.04 -6.39
C MET A 106 -0.93 0.45 -7.81
N ILE A 107 0.16 -0.08 -8.34
CA ILE A 107 0.47 -0.09 -9.77
C ILE A 107 0.32 -1.52 -10.31
N TYR A 108 -0.19 -1.66 -11.52
CA TYR A 108 -0.27 -2.97 -12.15
C TYR A 108 -0.24 -2.91 -13.69
N ASN A 109 0.06 -4.05 -14.29
CA ASN A 109 -0.20 -4.38 -15.69
C ASN A 109 -0.77 -5.79 -15.77
N ASP A 110 -0.84 -6.39 -16.96
CA ASP A 110 -1.54 -7.66 -17.19
C ASP A 110 -1.10 -8.82 -16.28
N SER A 111 0.16 -8.84 -15.82
CA SER A 111 0.76 -9.96 -15.07
C SER A 111 1.67 -9.54 -13.92
N ASN A 112 1.71 -8.25 -13.58
CA ASN A 112 2.59 -7.74 -12.54
C ASN A 112 1.86 -6.67 -11.77
N SER A 113 2.08 -6.68 -10.46
CA SER A 113 1.43 -5.76 -9.54
C SER A 113 2.41 -5.41 -8.43
N PHE A 114 2.29 -4.19 -7.93
CA PHE A 114 3.00 -3.73 -6.74
C PHE A 114 2.11 -2.75 -6.00
N ALA A 115 2.17 -2.74 -4.68
CA ALA A 115 1.43 -1.75 -3.90
C ALA A 115 2.17 -1.31 -2.64
N TYR A 116 1.99 -0.03 -2.30
CA TYR A 116 2.16 0.47 -0.94
C TYR A 116 0.80 0.53 -0.25
N SER A 117 0.80 0.28 1.05
CA SER A 117 -0.34 0.43 1.93
C SER A 117 0.07 1.31 3.10
N ARG A 118 -0.62 2.43 3.31
CA ARG A 118 -0.35 3.33 4.42
C ARG A 118 -1.53 3.34 5.37
N GLU A 119 -1.37 2.76 6.54
CA GLU A 119 -2.33 2.87 7.64
C GLU A 119 -1.84 3.92 8.64
N ILE A 120 -2.67 4.91 8.97
CA ILE A 120 -2.30 5.94 9.96
C ILE A 120 -2.02 5.28 11.31
N ASP A 121 -0.86 5.60 11.90
CA ASP A 121 -0.48 5.13 13.23
C ASP A 121 -1.26 5.91 14.31
N ARG A 122 -2.42 5.38 14.66
CA ARG A 122 -3.35 6.01 15.62
C ARG A 122 -2.78 6.13 17.04
N ALA A 123 -1.81 5.29 17.40
CA ALA A 123 -1.17 5.36 18.71
C ALA A 123 -0.33 6.65 18.87
N LYS A 124 0.05 7.29 17.77
CA LYS A 124 0.84 8.53 17.75
C LYS A 124 0.02 9.78 17.43
N LEU A 125 -1.30 9.66 17.25
CA LEU A 125 -2.15 10.81 17.05
C LEU A 125 -2.34 11.58 18.36
N LYS A 126 -2.39 12.91 18.26
CA LYS A 126 -2.76 13.77 19.40
C LYS A 126 -4.21 13.49 19.79
N LYS A 127 -4.58 13.79 21.05
CA LYS A 127 -5.95 13.62 21.56
C LYS A 127 -7.01 14.35 20.73
N GLU A 128 -6.62 15.44 20.06
CA GLU A 128 -7.48 16.27 19.20
C GLU A 128 -7.76 15.65 17.82
N GLY A 129 -7.17 14.49 17.52
CA GLY A 129 -7.36 13.78 16.26
C GLY A 129 -6.37 14.19 15.17
N PHE A 130 -6.81 14.02 13.93
CA PHE A 130 -6.04 14.24 12.70
C PHE A 130 -6.71 15.34 11.88
N ARG A 131 -5.98 16.44 11.65
CA ARG A 131 -6.43 17.57 10.84
C ARG A 131 -5.89 17.45 9.42
N VAL A 132 -6.43 18.27 8.51
CA VAL A 132 -6.11 18.20 7.07
C VAL A 132 -4.66 18.62 6.79
N GLU A 133 -4.17 19.58 7.56
CA GLU A 133 -2.82 20.12 7.53
C GLU A 133 -1.76 19.21 8.18
N ASP A 134 -2.18 18.15 8.89
CA ASP A 134 -1.26 17.29 9.63
C ASP A 134 -0.49 16.34 8.71
N SER A 135 0.78 16.11 9.06
CA SER A 135 1.58 15.01 8.53
C SER A 135 1.79 13.96 9.60
N VAL A 136 1.17 12.80 9.44
CA VAL A 136 1.13 11.74 10.46
C VAL A 136 1.94 10.52 10.06
N ASP A 137 2.51 9.83 11.05
CA ASP A 137 3.21 8.56 10.84
C ASP A 137 2.24 7.49 10.34
N VAL A 138 2.75 6.57 9.51
CA VAL A 138 2.00 5.42 9.03
C VAL A 138 2.70 4.11 9.32
N ASN A 139 1.89 3.08 9.55
CA ASN A 139 2.29 1.69 9.49
C ASN A 139 2.35 1.28 8.01
N LEU A 140 3.55 1.37 7.43
CA LEU A 140 3.77 1.08 6.02
C LEU A 140 3.86 -0.42 5.77
N SER A 141 3.07 -0.92 4.83
CA SER A 141 3.17 -2.26 4.26
C SER A 141 3.24 -2.20 2.75
N CYS A 142 3.75 -3.26 2.11
CA CYS A 142 3.90 -3.34 0.66
C CYS A 142 3.95 -4.80 0.23
N ALA A 143 3.58 -5.06 -1.02
CA ALA A 143 3.67 -6.37 -1.62
C ALA A 143 3.88 -6.25 -3.13
N LYS A 144 4.48 -7.29 -3.73
CA LYS A 144 4.81 -7.37 -5.14
C LYS A 144 4.41 -8.74 -5.68
N SER A 145 3.78 -8.78 -6.85
CA SER A 145 3.52 -10.01 -7.62
C SER A 145 4.07 -9.85 -9.03
N GLY A 146 4.61 -10.92 -9.59
CA GLY A 146 5.24 -10.94 -10.91
C GLY A 146 6.73 -10.56 -10.89
N ASN A 147 7.31 -10.52 -12.09
CA ASN A 147 8.76 -10.43 -12.32
C ASN A 147 9.20 -9.08 -12.90
N ASP A 148 8.28 -8.13 -13.10
CA ASP A 148 8.65 -6.81 -13.61
C ASP A 148 9.59 -6.09 -12.64
N ARG A 149 10.83 -5.86 -13.09
CA ARG A 149 11.86 -5.19 -12.31
C ARG A 149 11.68 -3.68 -12.25
N ASN A 150 10.88 -3.10 -13.15
CA ASN A 150 10.70 -1.65 -13.25
C ASN A 150 9.44 -1.14 -12.52
N ILE A 151 8.55 -2.03 -12.09
CA ILE A 151 7.22 -1.64 -11.61
C ILE A 151 7.26 -0.73 -10.37
N VAL A 152 8.20 -0.97 -9.47
CA VAL A 152 8.39 -0.16 -8.27
C VAL A 152 8.93 1.21 -8.64
N SER A 153 10.01 1.27 -9.43
CA SER A 153 10.56 2.52 -9.97
C SER A 153 9.53 3.35 -10.72
N ALA A 154 8.68 2.72 -11.53
CA ALA A 154 7.62 3.40 -12.27
C ALA A 154 6.56 4.00 -11.34
N LEU A 155 6.12 3.27 -10.30
CA LEU A 155 5.21 3.84 -9.30
C LEU A 155 5.86 4.99 -8.53
N ASN A 156 7.10 4.82 -8.04
CA ASN A 156 7.81 5.89 -7.33
C ASN A 156 7.98 7.13 -8.24
N GLY A 157 8.25 6.91 -9.52
CA GLY A 157 8.30 7.94 -10.56
C GLY A 157 7.00 8.74 -10.66
N TYR A 158 5.87 8.05 -10.84
CA TYR A 158 4.56 8.67 -10.84
C TYR A 158 4.29 9.45 -9.54
N LEU A 159 4.53 8.83 -8.38
CA LEU A 159 4.27 9.46 -7.08
C LEU A 159 5.07 10.75 -6.92
N PHE A 160 6.35 10.79 -7.31
CA PHE A 160 7.13 12.02 -7.22
C PHE A 160 6.77 13.08 -8.26
N GLN A 161 6.31 12.66 -9.43
CA GLN A 161 6.00 13.55 -10.55
C GLN A 161 4.62 14.20 -10.40
N GLU A 162 3.61 13.43 -10.00
CA GLU A 162 2.19 13.79 -10.10
C GLU A 162 1.49 13.98 -8.76
N THR A 163 2.17 13.72 -7.65
CA THR A 163 1.57 13.76 -6.31
C THR A 163 2.42 14.61 -5.37
N SER A 164 1.87 14.90 -4.19
CA SER A 164 2.59 15.59 -3.13
C SER A 164 3.35 14.63 -2.22
N ILE A 165 3.33 13.31 -2.45
CA ILE A 165 4.08 12.36 -1.60
C ILE A 165 5.59 12.58 -1.75
N ARG A 166 6.21 13.10 -0.69
CA ARG A 166 7.68 13.19 -0.54
C ARG A 166 8.25 12.16 0.42
N ASN A 167 7.41 11.61 1.30
CA ASN A 167 7.79 10.62 2.28
C ASN A 167 6.67 9.59 2.44
N ILE A 168 6.87 8.37 1.94
CA ILE A 168 5.86 7.30 2.01
C ILE A 168 5.54 6.86 3.45
N PHE A 169 6.42 7.17 4.41
CA PHE A 169 6.20 6.91 5.85
C PHE A 169 5.32 7.97 6.52
N LYS A 170 4.80 8.93 5.74
CA LYS A 170 3.88 9.95 6.18
C LYS A 170 2.60 9.91 5.36
N TYR A 171 1.51 10.36 5.97
CA TYR A 171 0.22 10.57 5.32
C TYR A 171 -0.25 12.00 5.51
N ARG A 172 -0.78 12.59 4.43
CA ARG A 172 -1.57 13.84 4.41
C ARG A 172 -2.82 13.65 3.57
N VAL A 173 -3.90 14.38 3.91
CA VAL A 173 -5.22 14.21 3.28
C VAL A 173 -5.20 14.42 1.76
N TYR A 174 -4.36 15.34 1.27
CA TYR A 174 -4.27 15.69 -0.15
C TYR A 174 -3.00 15.19 -0.83
N ASP A 175 -2.34 14.18 -0.27
CA ASP A 175 -1.10 13.62 -0.83
C ASP A 175 -1.25 13.19 -2.30
N GLN A 176 -2.46 12.79 -2.73
CA GLN A 176 -2.75 12.37 -4.10
C GLN A 176 -2.63 13.50 -5.13
N PHE A 177 -2.79 14.76 -4.71
CA PHE A 177 -2.78 15.91 -5.61
C PHE A 177 -1.46 16.66 -5.50
N LYS A 178 -0.93 17.10 -6.64
CA LYS A 178 0.24 17.96 -6.69
C LYS A 178 -0.14 19.37 -6.23
N GLU A 179 0.52 19.86 -5.19
CA GLU A 179 0.51 21.27 -4.77
C GLU A 179 1.27 22.16 -5.75
#